data_AF-A0A6M0F6L8-F1
#
_entry.id   AF-A0A6M0F6L8-F1
#
_cell.length_a   1.000
_cell.length_b   1.000
_cell.length_c   1.000
_cell.angle_alpha   90.00
_cell.angle_beta   90.00
_cell.angle_gamma   90.00
#
_symmetry.space_group_name_H-M   'P 1'
#
loop_
_entity.id
_entity.type
_entity.pdbx_description
1 polymer ?
#
loop_
_entity_poly.entity_id
_entity_poly.type
_entity_poly.pdbx_seq_one_letter_code
_entity_poly.pdbx_strand_id
1 'polypeptide(L)'
;MLYLAEVQKKTRAFGGSKAEFKLLACQRAENSWSAVGEEVIPAPDDSQYNSGALVLVDLSGSRSVQRVLDAGKQLVVILQNFSRLQDKFKSQEEEIEQWKQSLTYQSQELNRREMEMEARQEELQDAEAALEKLEAQKQEVEAAQTEVERLQEEFSRKSEALEGGWAQLNGERRRFEEQVGEAQQSASLDAEQAQRIQELLGQIVSQDSHAVPIDAALEQVNLFLGQQQEVLDRCWGELEQQRQVAQQTQSEIDQEQGAVSWEEWYPVRDAWLKAQATLASERELLQSK
;
A
#
# COMPACT_ATOMS: atom_id res chain seq x y z
N MET A 1 7.14 57.08 40.18
CA MET A 1 7.88 56.02 39.43
C MET A 1 9.22 55.86 40.09
N LEU A 2 9.66 54.63 40.36
CA LEU A 2 10.89 54.36 41.11
C LEU A 2 12.12 54.37 40.20
N TYR A 3 13.15 55.11 40.61
CA TYR A 3 14.42 55.23 39.92
C TYR A 3 15.57 54.84 40.84
N LEU A 4 16.59 54.19 40.29
CA LEU A 4 17.89 54.06 40.91
C LEU A 4 18.73 55.27 40.50
N ALA A 5 19.30 55.97 41.48
CA ALA A 5 20.11 57.15 41.25
C ALA A 5 21.40 57.13 42.08
N GLU A 6 22.42 57.79 41.56
CA GLU A 6 23.66 58.08 42.28
C GLU A 6 23.60 59.51 42.83
N VAL A 7 23.96 59.69 44.10
CA VAL A 7 24.08 61.01 44.72
C VAL A 7 25.38 61.69 44.27
N GLN A 8 25.28 62.87 43.68
CA GLN A 8 26.42 63.69 43.31
C GLN A 8 26.43 64.99 44.11
N LYS A 9 27.53 65.27 44.82
CA LYS A 9 27.73 66.58 45.48
C LYS A 9 28.70 67.41 44.67
N LYS A 10 28.23 68.51 44.10
CA LYS A 10 29.11 69.48 43.41
C LYS A 10 29.43 70.63 44.35
N THR A 11 30.72 70.85 44.61
CA THR A 11 31.20 72.02 45.35
C THR A 11 31.11 73.24 44.44
N ARG A 12 30.29 74.23 44.79
CA ARG A 12 30.16 75.46 44.02
C ARG A 12 31.19 76.49 44.49
N ALA A 13 31.64 77.36 43.59
CA ALA A 13 32.70 78.37 43.83
C ALA A 13 32.42 79.40 44.95
N PHE A 14 31.21 79.40 45.54
CA PHE A 14 30.78 80.30 46.62
C PHE A 14 30.34 79.53 47.88
N GLY A 15 31.09 78.50 48.29
CA GLY A 15 30.99 77.89 49.62
C GLY A 15 29.76 77.00 49.90
N GLY A 16 28.88 76.77 48.93
CA GLY A 16 27.73 75.87 49.07
C GLY A 16 27.89 74.57 48.26
N SER A 17 27.66 73.42 48.89
CA SER A 17 27.52 72.12 48.20
C SER A 17 26.04 71.82 47.97
N LYS A 18 25.60 71.71 46.70
CA LYS A 18 24.25 71.22 46.39
C LYS A 18 24.32 69.76 45.96
N ALA A 19 23.43 68.94 46.51
CA ALA A 19 23.29 67.55 46.12
C ALA A 19 22.38 67.42 44.89
N GLU A 20 22.75 66.53 44.00
CA GLU A 20 22.02 66.20 42.77
C GLU A 20 21.89 64.67 42.69
N PHE A 21 20.79 64.17 42.12
CA PHE A 21 20.57 62.75 41.86
C PHE A 21 20.74 62.49 40.37
N LYS A 22 21.77 61.72 40.02
CA LYS A 22 21.98 61.22 38.66
C LYS A 22 21.18 59.92 38.50
N LEU A 23 20.14 59.95 37.69
CA LEU A 23 19.30 58.79 37.41
C LEU A 23 20.07 57.77 36.55
N LEU A 24 20.02 56.49 36.96
CA LEU A 24 20.73 55.39 36.31
C LEU A 24 19.77 54.39 35.67
N ALA A 25 18.70 54.03 36.38
CA ALA A 25 17.71 53.07 35.90
C ALA A 25 16.31 53.39 36.45
N CYS A 26 15.27 52.98 35.72
CA CYS A 26 13.88 53.08 36.18
C CYS A 26 13.23 51.70 36.23
N GLN A 27 12.41 51.51 37.26
CA GLN A 27 11.62 50.28 37.40
C GLN A 27 10.43 50.34 36.45
N ARG A 28 10.34 49.37 35.54
CA ARG A 28 9.23 49.20 34.59
C ARG A 28 8.18 48.21 35.10
N ALA A 29 8.65 47.15 35.76
CA ALA A 29 7.83 46.13 36.41
C ALA A 29 8.55 45.61 37.66
N GLU A 30 7.92 44.74 38.44
CA GLU A 30 8.38 44.31 39.77
C GLU A 30 9.85 43.82 39.78
N ASN A 31 10.28 43.10 38.74
CA ASN A 31 11.67 42.64 38.55
C ASN A 31 12.32 43.15 37.25
N SER A 32 11.82 44.25 36.69
CA SER A 32 12.31 44.80 35.42
C SER A 32 12.79 46.24 35.59
N TRP A 33 14.07 46.45 35.31
CA TRP A 33 14.74 47.73 35.37
C TRP A 33 15.30 48.06 33.99
N SER A 34 15.01 49.26 33.48
CA SER A 34 15.60 49.77 32.25
C SER A 34 16.55 50.90 32.56
N ALA A 35 17.74 50.90 31.95
CA ALA A 35 18.65 52.03 32.03
C ALA A 35 17.95 53.31 31.54
N VAL A 36 18.21 54.41 32.24
CA VAL A 36 17.75 55.75 31.86
C VAL A 36 18.99 56.53 31.45
N GLY A 37 18.87 57.39 30.43
CA GLY A 37 19.95 58.33 30.13
C GLY A 37 20.29 59.12 31.39
N GLU A 38 21.58 59.34 31.64
CA GLU A 38 22.15 59.89 32.88
C GLU A 38 21.65 61.31 33.23
N GLU A 39 20.34 61.44 33.45
CA GLU A 39 19.61 62.66 33.74
C GLU A 39 19.84 63.04 35.20
N VAL A 40 20.09 64.32 35.44
CA VAL A 40 20.41 64.81 36.77
C VAL A 40 19.24 65.66 37.29
N ILE A 41 18.70 65.28 38.44
CA ILE A 41 17.59 65.96 39.11
C ILE A 41 18.11 66.58 40.42
N PRO A 42 17.70 67.81 40.78
CA PRO A 42 18.10 68.41 42.06
C PRO A 42 17.61 67.56 43.24
N ALA A 43 18.50 67.25 44.18
CA ALA A 43 18.11 66.58 45.42
C ALA A 43 17.48 67.59 46.40
N PRO A 44 16.63 67.13 47.34
CA PRO A 44 16.15 67.95 48.45
C PRO A 44 17.31 68.52 49.26
N ASP A 45 17.17 69.75 49.75
CA ASP A 45 18.24 70.45 50.48
C ASP A 45 18.67 69.71 51.77
N ASP A 46 17.80 68.85 52.32
CA ASP A 46 18.03 68.03 53.52
C ASP A 46 18.64 66.64 53.23
N SER A 47 19.27 66.44 52.06
CA SER A 47 19.81 65.13 51.67
C SER A 47 20.94 64.64 52.60
N GLN A 48 20.68 63.56 53.33
CA GLN A 48 21.62 62.98 54.32
C GLN A 48 22.65 62.02 53.71
N TYR A 49 22.57 61.75 52.40
CA TYR A 49 23.39 60.76 51.72
C TYR A 49 24.72 61.35 51.22
N ASN A 50 25.78 60.55 51.22
CA ASN A 50 27.11 60.95 50.74
C ASN A 50 27.20 60.91 49.22
N SER A 51 28.14 61.67 48.63
CA SER A 51 28.41 61.57 47.20
C SER A 51 28.86 60.15 46.84
N GLY A 52 28.38 59.62 45.72
CA GLY A 52 28.59 58.24 45.28
C GLY A 52 27.63 57.22 45.89
N ALA A 53 26.75 57.61 46.82
CA ALA A 53 25.75 56.69 47.37
C ALA A 53 24.68 56.36 46.33
N LEU A 54 24.26 55.09 46.28
CA LEU A 54 23.11 54.65 45.48
C LEU A 54 21.82 54.78 46.31
N VAL A 55 20.84 55.47 45.74
CA VAL A 55 19.54 55.70 46.38
C VAL A 55 18.41 55.36 45.41
N LEU A 56 17.29 54.93 45.98
CA LEU A 56 16.05 54.73 45.26
C LEU A 56 15.18 55.97 45.43
N VAL A 57 14.85 56.60 44.31
CA VAL A 57 14.13 57.87 44.25
C VAL A 57 12.77 57.63 43.62
N ASP A 58 11.70 57.95 44.35
CA ASP A 58 10.36 57.98 43.76
C ASP A 58 10.10 59.38 43.19
N LEU A 59 9.90 59.45 41.87
CA LEU A 59 9.60 60.68 41.17
C LEU A 59 8.10 60.80 40.89
N SER A 60 7.56 61.99 41.12
CA SER A 60 6.20 62.38 40.73
C SER A 60 6.04 62.48 39.21
N GLY A 61 4.79 62.62 38.75
CA GLY A 61 4.51 62.90 37.33
C GLY A 61 5.14 64.20 36.80
N SER A 62 5.52 65.13 37.68
CA SER A 62 6.21 66.38 37.35
C SER A 62 7.73 66.31 37.56
N ARG A 63 8.31 65.10 37.69
CA ARG A 63 9.75 64.86 37.93
C ARG A 63 10.30 65.49 39.22
N SER A 64 9.44 65.73 40.20
CA SER A 64 9.88 66.12 41.55
C SER A 64 10.13 64.89 42.43
N VAL A 65 11.16 64.98 43.27
CA VAL A 65 11.49 63.94 44.25
C VAL A 65 10.40 63.87 45.32
N GLN A 66 9.70 62.75 45.42
CA GLN A 66 8.70 62.51 46.46
C GLN A 66 9.31 61.78 47.66
N ARG A 67 10.17 60.77 47.39
CA ARG A 67 10.77 59.93 48.43
C ARG A 67 12.17 59.49 48.01
N VAL A 68 13.08 59.44 48.99
CA VAL A 68 14.43 58.90 48.82
C VAL A 68 14.65 57.78 49.83
N LEU A 69 15.06 56.61 49.35
CA LEU A 69 15.35 55.41 50.14
C LEU A 69 16.77 54.95 49.87
N ASP A 70 17.40 54.33 50.87
CA ASP A 70 18.65 53.60 50.66
C ASP A 70 18.42 52.43 49.69
N ALA A 71 19.22 52.36 48.62
CA ALA A 71 19.12 51.32 47.61
C ALA A 71 19.73 49.98 48.06
N GLY A 72 20.64 49.97 49.03
CA GLY A 72 21.49 48.82 49.34
C GLY A 72 20.71 47.53 49.59
N LYS A 73 19.76 47.55 50.54
CA LYS A 73 18.96 46.36 50.87
C LYS A 73 18.05 45.91 49.73
N GLN A 74 17.45 46.85 49.00
CA GLN A 74 16.52 46.53 47.90
C GLN A 74 17.26 45.97 46.68
N LEU A 75 18.44 46.50 46.36
CA LEU A 75 19.29 45.97 45.29
C LEU A 75 19.72 44.53 45.58
N VAL A 76 20.06 44.21 46.83
CA VAL A 76 20.36 42.82 47.22
C VAL A 76 19.17 41.89 47.00
N VAL A 77 17.95 42.33 47.35
CA VAL A 77 16.72 41.53 47.10
C VAL A 77 16.47 41.35 45.61
N ILE A 78 16.64 42.40 44.79
CA ILE A 78 16.48 42.33 43.34
C ILE A 78 17.48 41.34 42.72
N LEU A 79 18.75 41.41 43.13
CA LEU A 79 19.80 40.49 42.65
C LEU A 79 19.52 39.04 43.07
N GLN A 80 19.06 38.82 44.31
CA GLN A 80 18.65 37.49 44.77
C GLN A 80 17.46 36.94 43.97
N ASN A 81 16.46 37.78 43.69
CA ASN A 81 15.31 37.39 42.87
C ASN A 81 15.71 37.08 41.43
N PHE A 82 16.61 37.88 40.84
CA PHE A 82 17.13 37.64 39.50
C PHE A 82 17.88 36.31 39.42
N SER A 83 18.73 36.00 40.41
CA SER A 83 19.41 34.70 40.50
C SER A 83 18.42 33.54 40.54
N ARG A 84 17.39 33.61 41.39
CA ARG A 84 16.35 32.56 41.48
C ARG A 84 15.56 32.40 40.19
N LEU A 85 15.26 33.51 39.51
CA LEU A 85 14.52 33.48 38.26
C LEU A 85 15.38 32.87 37.14
N GLN A 86 16.67 33.19 37.10
CA GLN A 86 17.62 32.58 36.18
C GLN A 86 17.71 31.07 36.37
N ASP A 87 17.77 30.59 37.61
CA ASP A 87 17.80 29.15 37.91
C ASP A 87 16.49 28.46 37.46
N LYS A 88 15.34 29.10 37.68
CA LYS A 88 14.04 28.60 37.18
C LYS A 88 13.99 28.52 35.66
N PHE A 89 14.49 29.54 34.96
CA PHE A 89 14.52 29.53 33.49
C PHE A 89 15.39 28.40 32.96
N LYS A 90 16.55 28.14 33.57
CA LYS A 90 17.39 26.99 33.20
C LYS A 90 16.67 25.66 33.41
N SER A 91 16.02 25.47 34.55
CA SER A 91 15.22 24.26 34.82
C SER A 91 14.10 24.08 33.79
N GLN A 92 13.41 25.16 33.41
CA GLN A 92 12.36 25.11 32.39
C GLN A 92 12.93 24.82 31.00
N GLU A 93 14.09 25.38 30.66
CA GLU A 93 14.76 25.10 29.40
C GLU A 93 15.15 23.62 29.29
N GLU A 94 15.65 23.03 30.40
CA GLU A 94 15.93 21.59 30.50
C GLU A 94 14.67 20.74 30.34
N GLU A 95 13.55 21.09 31.00
CA GLU A 95 12.26 20.40 30.85
C GLU A 95 11.72 20.48 29.41
N ILE A 96 11.80 21.66 28.79
CA ILE A 96 11.39 21.86 27.40
C ILE A 96 12.24 21.00 26.46
N GLU A 97 13.53 20.91 26.70
CA GLU A 97 14.42 20.11 25.88
C GLU A 97 14.13 18.60 26.03
N GLN A 98 13.84 18.15 27.25
CA GLN A 98 13.36 16.78 27.48
C GLN A 98 12.03 16.50 26.76
N TRP A 99 11.08 17.45 26.80
CA TRP A 99 9.82 17.31 26.08
C TRP A 99 10.02 17.26 24.56
N LYS A 100 10.89 18.09 23.99
CA LYS A 100 11.23 18.02 22.57
C LYS A 100 11.81 16.66 22.20
N GLN A 101 12.76 16.15 22.97
CA GLN A 101 13.34 14.82 22.74
C GLN A 101 12.26 13.73 22.77
N SER A 102 11.35 13.78 23.76
CA SER A 102 10.26 12.83 23.86
C SER A 102 9.29 12.92 22.68
N LEU A 103 8.99 14.12 22.19
CA LEU A 103 8.11 14.35 21.04
C LEU A 103 8.76 13.88 19.75
N THR A 104 10.07 14.12 19.57
CA THR A 104 10.84 13.59 18.44
C THR A 104 10.80 12.07 18.42
N TYR A 105 11.00 11.42 19.57
CA TYR A 105 10.91 9.97 19.67
C TYR A 105 9.50 9.46 19.33
N GLN A 106 8.45 10.09 19.86
CA GLN A 106 7.07 9.73 19.57
C GLN A 106 6.72 9.90 18.07
N SER A 107 7.19 10.98 17.43
CA SER A 107 6.99 11.21 16.00
C SER A 107 7.70 10.14 15.16
N GLN A 108 8.93 9.77 15.52
CA GLN A 108 9.66 8.69 14.83
C GLN A 108 8.94 7.34 14.96
N GLU A 109 8.45 7.02 16.15
CA GLU A 109 7.72 5.77 16.40
C GLU A 109 6.37 5.75 15.69
N LEU A 110 5.68 6.88 15.58
CA LEU A 110 4.45 7.00 14.79
C LEU A 110 4.72 6.75 13.30
N ASN A 111 5.74 7.40 12.72
CA ASN A 111 6.11 7.16 11.32
C ASN A 111 6.49 5.69 11.09
N ARG A 112 7.19 5.06 12.04
CA ARG A 112 7.51 3.62 11.96
C ARG A 112 6.26 2.76 11.89
N ARG A 113 5.27 3.04 12.73
CA ARG A 113 4.00 2.31 12.75
C ARG A 113 3.14 2.58 11.52
N GLU A 114 3.16 3.80 11.01
CA GLU A 114 2.49 4.18 9.77
C GLU A 114 3.02 3.33 8.60
N MET A 115 4.35 3.27 8.43
CA MET A 115 4.98 2.42 7.41
C MET A 115 4.62 0.93 7.60
N GLU A 116 4.58 0.43 8.84
CA GLU A 116 4.17 -0.96 9.11
C GLU A 116 2.71 -1.21 8.75
N MET A 117 1.82 -0.25 9.00
CA MET A 117 0.40 -0.36 8.63
C MET A 117 0.20 -0.29 7.11
N GLU A 118 0.93 0.57 6.41
CA GLU A 118 0.90 0.64 4.95
C GLU A 118 1.36 -0.69 4.32
N ALA A 119 2.46 -1.27 4.82
CA ALA A 119 2.93 -2.58 4.35
C ALA A 119 1.89 -3.69 4.58
N ARG A 120 1.25 -3.73 5.76
CA ARG A 120 0.17 -4.70 6.03
C ARG A 120 -1.06 -4.46 5.16
N GLN A 121 -1.36 -3.21 4.81
CA GLN A 121 -2.46 -2.88 3.93
C GLN A 121 -2.19 -3.37 2.50
N GLU A 122 -0.95 -3.23 2.02
CA GLU A 122 -0.51 -3.79 0.73
C GLU A 122 -0.63 -5.32 0.73
N GLU A 123 -0.14 -5.99 1.79
CA GLU A 123 -0.28 -7.45 1.94
C GLU A 123 -1.75 -7.91 1.91
N LEU A 124 -2.66 -7.15 2.53
CA LEU A 124 -4.09 -7.44 2.49
C LEU A 124 -4.68 -7.26 1.10
N GLN A 125 -4.30 -6.22 0.37
CA GLN A 125 -4.76 -5.99 -1.00
C GLN A 125 -4.31 -7.11 -1.94
N ASP A 126 -3.06 -7.57 -1.80
CA ASP A 126 -2.54 -8.69 -2.57
C ASP A 126 -3.28 -10.00 -2.24
N ALA A 127 -3.58 -10.23 -0.96
CA ALA A 127 -4.35 -11.39 -0.52
C ALA A 127 -5.79 -11.36 -1.05
N GLU A 128 -6.45 -10.19 -1.04
CA GLU A 128 -7.79 -10.00 -1.61
C GLU A 128 -7.79 -10.28 -3.12
N ALA A 129 -6.81 -9.75 -3.86
CA ALA A 129 -6.68 -10.01 -5.30
C ALA A 129 -6.40 -11.49 -5.60
N ALA A 130 -5.63 -12.18 -4.75
CA ALA A 130 -5.39 -13.62 -4.87
C ALA A 130 -6.67 -14.44 -4.62
N LEU A 131 -7.49 -14.03 -3.63
CA LEU A 131 -8.79 -14.65 -3.36
C LEU A 131 -9.76 -14.47 -4.52
N GLU A 132 -9.84 -13.27 -5.10
CA GLU A 132 -10.70 -13.01 -6.26
C GLU A 132 -10.32 -13.90 -7.45
N LYS A 133 -9.02 -14.06 -7.73
CA LYS A 133 -8.53 -14.99 -8.77
C LYS A 133 -8.89 -16.43 -8.46
N LEU A 134 -8.78 -16.86 -7.20
CA LEU A 134 -9.12 -18.22 -6.80
C LEU A 134 -10.63 -18.49 -6.93
N GLU A 135 -11.47 -17.51 -6.59
CA GLU A 135 -12.92 -17.59 -6.77
C GLU A 135 -13.29 -17.69 -8.26
N ALA A 136 -12.65 -16.90 -9.12
CA ALA A 136 -12.84 -17.00 -10.57
C ALA A 136 -12.45 -18.39 -11.10
N GLN A 137 -11.28 -18.91 -10.73
CA GLN A 137 -10.84 -20.26 -11.10
C GLN A 137 -11.81 -21.33 -10.61
N LYS A 138 -12.34 -21.19 -9.39
CA LYS A 138 -13.32 -22.12 -8.84
C LYS A 138 -14.61 -22.12 -9.67
N GLN A 139 -15.10 -20.95 -10.08
CA GLN A 139 -16.29 -20.84 -10.94
C GLN A 139 -16.05 -21.48 -12.32
N GLU A 140 -14.87 -21.29 -12.91
CA GLU A 140 -14.50 -21.94 -14.17
C GLU A 140 -14.47 -23.47 -14.03
N VAL A 141 -13.92 -23.99 -12.93
CA VAL A 141 -13.91 -25.43 -12.64
C VAL A 141 -15.32 -25.97 -12.44
N GLU A 142 -16.18 -25.27 -11.68
CA GLU A 142 -17.57 -25.66 -11.50
C GLU A 142 -18.31 -25.67 -12.85
N ALA A 143 -18.12 -24.66 -13.70
CA ALA A 143 -18.69 -24.63 -15.04
C ALA A 143 -18.19 -25.80 -15.91
N ALA A 144 -16.89 -26.07 -15.89
CA ALA A 144 -16.30 -27.20 -16.63
C ALA A 144 -16.85 -28.55 -16.15
N GLN A 145 -17.04 -28.73 -14.83
CA GLN A 145 -17.66 -29.93 -14.27
C GLN A 145 -19.09 -30.12 -14.79
N THR A 146 -19.91 -29.06 -14.78
CA THR A 146 -21.29 -29.14 -15.30
C THR A 146 -21.34 -29.49 -16.79
N GLU A 147 -20.42 -28.97 -17.59
CA GLU A 147 -20.34 -29.30 -19.02
C GLU A 147 -19.90 -30.76 -19.23
N VAL A 148 -18.96 -31.25 -18.42
CA VAL A 148 -18.55 -32.67 -18.46
C VAL A 148 -19.73 -33.58 -18.11
N GLU A 149 -20.50 -33.26 -17.07
CA GLU A 149 -21.70 -34.03 -16.70
C GLU A 149 -22.72 -34.03 -17.86
N ARG A 150 -22.96 -32.87 -18.47
CA ARG A 150 -23.85 -32.74 -19.64
C ARG A 150 -23.40 -33.60 -20.82
N LEU A 151 -22.11 -33.56 -21.16
CA LEU A 151 -21.54 -34.35 -22.24
C LEU A 151 -21.59 -35.86 -21.94
N GLN A 152 -21.39 -36.26 -20.69
CA GLN A 152 -21.53 -37.66 -20.26
C GLN A 152 -22.98 -38.14 -20.43
N GLU A 153 -23.98 -37.34 -20.05
CA GLU A 153 -25.39 -37.68 -20.29
C GLU A 153 -25.71 -37.82 -21.78
N GLU A 154 -25.25 -36.88 -22.60
CA GLU A 154 -25.45 -36.95 -24.05
C GLU A 154 -24.79 -38.19 -24.66
N PHE A 155 -23.59 -38.54 -24.20
CA PHE A 155 -22.88 -39.74 -24.62
C PHE A 155 -23.66 -41.00 -24.22
N SER A 156 -24.16 -41.08 -22.98
CA SER A 156 -24.99 -42.20 -22.51
C SER A 156 -26.22 -42.36 -23.39
N ARG A 157 -26.96 -41.27 -23.65
CA ARG A 157 -28.15 -41.28 -24.51
C ARG A 157 -27.83 -41.74 -25.94
N LYS A 158 -26.73 -41.25 -26.52
CA LYS A 158 -26.28 -41.68 -27.86
C LYS A 158 -25.88 -43.17 -27.87
N SER A 159 -25.20 -43.64 -26.83
CA SER A 159 -24.82 -45.05 -26.69
C SER A 159 -26.04 -45.95 -26.60
N GLU A 160 -27.03 -45.60 -25.76
CA GLU A 160 -28.30 -46.32 -25.65
C GLU A 160 -29.07 -46.34 -26.97
N ALA A 161 -29.13 -45.21 -27.68
CA ALA A 161 -29.78 -45.13 -28.99
C ALA A 161 -29.09 -46.01 -30.04
N LEU A 162 -27.75 -46.04 -30.06
CA LEU A 162 -26.98 -46.91 -30.94
C LEU A 162 -27.22 -48.39 -30.61
N GLU A 163 -27.20 -48.76 -29.33
CA GLU A 163 -27.47 -50.13 -28.90
C GLU A 163 -28.89 -50.58 -29.29
N GLY A 164 -29.88 -49.70 -29.11
CA GLY A 164 -31.26 -49.92 -29.58
C GLY A 164 -31.35 -50.09 -31.09
N GLY A 165 -30.67 -49.24 -31.87
CA GLY A 165 -30.59 -49.34 -33.33
C GLY A 165 -29.93 -50.65 -33.80
N TRP A 166 -28.84 -51.07 -33.13
CA TRP A 166 -28.18 -52.35 -33.38
C TRP A 166 -29.09 -53.55 -33.08
N ALA A 167 -29.84 -53.50 -31.97
CA ALA A 167 -30.79 -54.55 -31.61
C ALA A 167 -31.91 -54.68 -32.66
N GLN A 168 -32.44 -53.55 -33.16
CA GLN A 168 -33.44 -53.55 -34.22
C GLN A 168 -32.90 -54.15 -35.52
N LEU A 169 -31.71 -53.73 -35.97
CA LEU A 169 -31.10 -54.22 -37.21
C LEU A 169 -30.82 -55.72 -37.14
N ASN A 170 -30.29 -56.21 -36.01
CA ASN A 170 -30.09 -57.64 -35.79
C ASN A 170 -31.43 -58.42 -35.77
N GLY A 171 -32.49 -57.82 -35.21
CA GLY A 171 -33.83 -58.38 -35.25
C GLY A 171 -34.38 -58.49 -36.67
N GLU A 172 -34.23 -57.45 -37.49
CA GLU A 172 -34.62 -57.48 -38.91
C GLU A 172 -33.79 -58.49 -39.70
N ARG A 173 -32.48 -58.57 -39.47
CA ARG A 173 -31.62 -59.60 -40.08
C ARG A 173 -32.11 -61.01 -39.79
N ARG A 174 -32.43 -61.33 -38.53
CA ARG A 174 -32.99 -62.66 -38.18
C ARG A 174 -34.32 -62.94 -38.86
N ARG A 175 -35.24 -61.97 -38.89
CA ARG A 175 -36.53 -62.14 -39.59
C ARG A 175 -36.33 -62.37 -41.08
N PHE A 176 -35.36 -61.69 -41.69
CA PHE A 176 -35.01 -61.90 -43.08
C PHE A 176 -34.42 -63.30 -43.30
N GLU A 177 -33.53 -63.76 -42.43
CA GLU A 177 -32.99 -65.13 -42.44
C GLU A 177 -34.10 -66.19 -42.25
N GLU A 178 -35.07 -65.95 -41.35
CA GLU A 178 -36.24 -66.80 -41.15
C GLU A 178 -37.13 -66.84 -42.40
N GLN A 179 -37.44 -65.70 -43.01
CA GLN A 179 -38.22 -65.62 -44.25
C GLN A 179 -37.50 -66.27 -45.43
N VAL A 180 -36.17 -66.15 -45.53
CA VAL A 180 -35.38 -66.84 -46.54
C VAL A 180 -35.38 -68.35 -46.27
N GLY A 181 -35.28 -68.78 -45.01
CA GLY A 181 -35.39 -70.18 -44.62
C GLY A 181 -36.77 -70.78 -44.90
N GLU A 182 -37.85 -70.05 -44.61
CA GLU A 182 -39.24 -70.43 -44.91
C GLU A 182 -39.53 -70.42 -46.42
N ALA A 183 -38.98 -69.46 -47.17
CA ALA A 183 -39.04 -69.44 -48.62
C ALA A 183 -38.27 -70.60 -49.24
N GLN A 184 -37.14 -71.02 -48.67
CA GLN A 184 -36.42 -72.23 -49.11
C GLN A 184 -37.15 -73.54 -48.74
N GLN A 185 -37.99 -73.54 -47.70
CA GLN A 185 -38.81 -74.69 -47.32
C GLN A 185 -40.15 -74.78 -48.06
N SER A 186 -40.72 -73.64 -48.46
CA SER A 186 -41.98 -73.55 -49.22
C SER A 186 -41.78 -73.47 -50.74
N ALA A 187 -40.60 -73.05 -51.20
CA ALA A 187 -40.18 -73.16 -52.58
C ALA A 187 -39.20 -74.33 -52.73
N SER A 188 -39.73 -75.52 -53.03
CA SER A 188 -39.03 -76.33 -54.02
C SER A 188 -39.10 -75.54 -55.32
N LEU A 189 -38.10 -74.69 -55.56
CA LEU A 189 -37.97 -73.94 -56.80
C LEU A 189 -37.91 -74.96 -57.94
N ASP A 190 -39.02 -75.12 -58.65
CA ASP A 190 -39.01 -75.80 -59.94
C ASP A 190 -38.09 -75.01 -60.87
N ALA A 191 -37.21 -75.69 -61.59
CA ALA A 191 -36.06 -75.09 -62.27
C ALA A 191 -36.44 -73.98 -63.27
N GLU A 192 -37.68 -73.98 -63.76
CA GLU A 192 -38.22 -72.95 -64.66
C GLU A 192 -38.50 -71.60 -63.97
N GLN A 193 -38.91 -71.58 -62.70
CA GLN A 193 -39.23 -70.33 -62.01
C GLN A 193 -37.96 -69.54 -61.66
N ALA A 194 -36.85 -70.23 -61.38
CA ALA A 194 -35.54 -69.62 -61.18
C ALA A 194 -35.01 -68.92 -62.45
N GLN A 195 -35.24 -69.49 -63.64
CA GLN A 195 -34.90 -68.86 -64.91
C GLN A 195 -35.74 -67.60 -65.18
N ARG A 196 -37.04 -67.64 -64.86
CA ARG A 196 -37.94 -66.49 -65.03
C ARG A 196 -37.59 -65.33 -64.10
N ILE A 197 -37.15 -65.63 -62.88
CA ILE A 197 -36.68 -64.62 -61.91
C ILE A 197 -35.35 -64.03 -62.36
N GLN A 198 -34.45 -64.81 -62.97
CA GLN A 198 -33.20 -64.30 -63.55
C GLN A 198 -33.44 -63.39 -64.78
N GLU A 199 -34.42 -63.68 -65.63
CA GLU A 199 -34.81 -62.79 -66.74
C GLU A 199 -35.42 -61.48 -66.23
N LEU A 200 -36.27 -61.54 -65.20
CA LEU A 200 -36.88 -60.34 -64.60
C LEU A 200 -35.87 -59.50 -63.80
N LEU A 201 -34.92 -60.13 -63.10
CA LEU A 201 -33.79 -59.44 -62.47
C LEU A 201 -32.88 -58.79 -63.51
N GLY A 202 -32.64 -59.45 -64.65
CA GLY A 202 -31.92 -58.84 -65.78
C GLY A 202 -32.62 -57.61 -66.35
N GLN A 203 -33.96 -57.59 -66.33
CA GLN A 203 -34.76 -56.45 -66.79
C GLN A 203 -34.84 -55.31 -65.76
N ILE A 204 -34.88 -55.61 -64.46
CA ILE A 204 -34.90 -54.60 -63.40
C ILE A 204 -33.52 -53.96 -63.19
N VAL A 205 -32.43 -54.73 -63.28
CA VAL A 205 -31.07 -54.18 -63.27
C VAL A 205 -30.82 -53.26 -64.48
N SER A 206 -31.54 -53.45 -65.58
CA SER A 206 -31.53 -52.51 -66.71
C SER A 206 -32.48 -51.30 -66.55
N GLN A 207 -33.34 -51.25 -65.52
CA GLN A 207 -34.33 -50.19 -65.31
C GLN A 207 -34.18 -49.36 -64.02
N ASP A 208 -33.30 -49.70 -63.08
CA ASP A 208 -33.09 -48.87 -61.88
C ASP A 208 -32.00 -47.79 -62.07
N SER A 209 -32.38 -46.73 -62.77
CA SER A 209 -31.79 -45.41 -62.61
C SER A 209 -32.59 -44.58 -61.59
N HIS A 210 -32.65 -45.03 -60.33
CA HIS A 210 -33.13 -44.22 -59.19
C HIS A 210 -32.50 -44.63 -57.85
N ALA A 211 -31.22 -45.02 -57.85
CA ALA A 211 -30.39 -44.80 -56.68
C ALA A 211 -30.04 -43.30 -56.66
N VAL A 212 -30.47 -42.55 -55.64
CA VAL A 212 -29.77 -41.31 -55.28
C VAL A 212 -28.30 -41.71 -55.15
N PRO A 213 -27.40 -41.15 -55.98
CA PRO A 213 -26.07 -41.70 -56.09
C PRO A 213 -25.41 -41.54 -54.73
N ILE A 214 -24.97 -42.65 -54.15
CA ILE A 214 -24.19 -42.69 -52.91
C ILE A 214 -23.04 -41.68 -52.99
N ASP A 215 -22.54 -41.41 -54.20
CA ASP A 215 -21.57 -40.37 -54.52
C ASP A 215 -21.97 -38.96 -54.05
N ALA A 216 -23.25 -38.55 -54.20
CA ALA A 216 -23.71 -37.23 -53.77
C ALA A 216 -23.79 -37.10 -52.24
N ALA A 217 -24.09 -38.20 -51.53
CA ALA A 217 -24.06 -38.24 -50.07
C ALA A 217 -22.61 -38.26 -49.54
N LEU A 218 -21.71 -38.98 -50.23
CA LEU A 218 -20.28 -39.00 -49.91
C LEU A 218 -19.62 -37.64 -50.17
N GLU A 219 -20.00 -36.91 -51.21
CA GLU A 219 -19.53 -35.54 -51.45
C GLU A 219 -19.96 -34.56 -50.34
N GLN A 220 -21.20 -34.66 -49.84
CA GLN A 220 -21.66 -33.83 -48.73
C GLN A 220 -20.92 -34.14 -47.42
N VAL A 221 -20.68 -35.41 -47.13
CA VAL A 221 -19.90 -35.82 -45.95
C VAL A 221 -18.45 -35.36 -46.06
N ASN A 222 -17.84 -35.43 -47.25
CA ASN A 222 -16.49 -34.92 -47.49
C ASN A 222 -16.39 -33.40 -47.36
N LEU A 223 -17.39 -32.65 -47.84
CA LEU A 223 -17.45 -31.19 -47.66
C LEU A 223 -17.60 -30.81 -46.19
N PHE A 224 -18.42 -31.55 -45.43
CA PHE A 224 -18.59 -31.33 -44.00
C PHE A 224 -17.30 -31.67 -43.22
N LEU A 225 -16.62 -32.78 -43.55
CA LEU A 225 -15.33 -33.13 -42.98
C LEU A 225 -14.26 -32.08 -43.28
N GLY A 226 -14.23 -31.55 -44.50
CA GLY A 226 -13.32 -30.46 -44.88
C GLY A 226 -13.55 -29.19 -44.07
N GLN A 227 -14.82 -28.79 -43.86
CA GLN A 227 -15.16 -27.65 -43.02
C GLN A 227 -14.78 -27.86 -41.55
N GLN A 228 -14.98 -29.06 -41.01
CA GLN A 228 -14.56 -29.40 -39.65
C GLN A 228 -13.03 -29.38 -39.51
N GLN A 229 -12.30 -29.83 -40.52
CA GLN A 229 -10.85 -29.82 -40.53
C GLN A 229 -10.29 -28.39 -40.57
N GLU A 230 -10.89 -27.47 -41.33
CA GLU A 230 -10.50 -26.05 -41.33
C GLU A 230 -10.72 -25.37 -39.96
N VAL A 231 -11.78 -25.75 -39.24
CA VAL A 231 -12.01 -25.24 -37.87
C VAL A 231 -10.95 -25.78 -36.91
N LEU A 232 -10.62 -27.07 -37.00
CA LEU A 232 -9.56 -27.67 -36.18
C LEU A 232 -8.19 -27.05 -36.47
N ASP A 233 -7.86 -26.82 -37.74
CA ASP A 233 -6.61 -26.18 -38.14
C ASP A 233 -6.51 -24.74 -37.60
N ARG A 234 -7.63 -24.00 -37.57
CA ARG A 234 -7.69 -22.66 -36.99
C ARG A 234 -7.50 -22.68 -35.48
N CYS A 235 -8.22 -23.55 -34.76
CA CYS A 235 -8.08 -23.69 -33.31
C CYS A 235 -6.66 -24.13 -32.93
N TRP A 236 -6.03 -25.00 -33.73
CA TRP A 236 -4.64 -25.39 -33.52
C TRP A 236 -3.66 -24.22 -33.73
N GLY A 237 -3.90 -23.40 -34.74
CA GLY A 237 -3.12 -22.17 -34.98
C GLY A 237 -3.21 -21.16 -33.84
N GLU A 238 -4.42 -20.93 -33.32
CA GLU A 238 -4.64 -20.04 -32.16
C GLU A 238 -3.93 -20.57 -30.90
N LEU A 239 -3.97 -21.89 -30.67
CA LEU A 239 -3.31 -22.51 -29.53
C LEU A 239 -1.78 -22.42 -29.62
N GLU A 240 -1.20 -22.62 -30.81
CA GLU A 240 0.24 -22.46 -31.02
C GLU A 240 0.68 -20.99 -30.87
N GLN A 241 -0.16 -20.04 -31.28
CA GLN A 241 0.09 -18.61 -31.05
C GLN A 241 0.07 -18.26 -29.56
N GLN A 242 -0.94 -18.71 -28.81
CA GLN A 242 -1.03 -18.54 -27.36
C GLN A 242 0.20 -19.12 -26.65
N ARG A 243 0.65 -20.31 -27.08
CA ARG A 243 1.85 -20.96 -26.57
C ARG A 243 3.11 -20.15 -26.83
N GLN A 244 3.27 -19.55 -28.02
CA GLN A 244 4.42 -18.70 -28.32
C GLN A 244 4.44 -17.43 -27.46
N VAL A 245 3.28 -16.80 -27.26
CA VAL A 245 3.16 -15.63 -26.38
C VAL A 245 3.52 -15.99 -24.94
N ALA A 246 3.01 -17.11 -24.42
CA ALA A 246 3.34 -17.60 -23.08
C ALA A 246 4.84 -17.93 -22.92
N GLN A 247 5.49 -18.46 -23.95
CA GLN A 247 6.93 -18.72 -23.93
C GLN A 247 7.75 -17.43 -23.93
N GLN A 248 7.31 -16.41 -24.68
CA GLN A 248 7.97 -15.09 -24.68
C GLN A 248 7.85 -14.42 -23.31
N THR A 249 6.65 -14.36 -22.73
CA THR A 249 6.45 -13.77 -21.41
C THR A 249 7.21 -14.52 -20.31
N GLN A 250 7.26 -15.86 -20.37
CA GLN A 250 8.10 -16.63 -19.45
C GLN A 250 9.59 -16.28 -19.60
N SER A 251 10.08 -16.13 -20.83
CA SER A 251 11.48 -15.76 -21.07
C SER A 251 11.81 -14.33 -20.64
N GLU A 252 10.86 -13.40 -20.71
CA GLU A 252 10.99 -12.03 -20.20
C GLU A 252 11.05 -12.04 -18.67
N ILE A 253 10.15 -12.79 -18.02
CA ILE A 253 10.15 -12.97 -16.56
C ILE A 253 11.47 -13.61 -16.09
N ASP A 254 11.95 -14.65 -16.78
CA ASP A 254 13.22 -15.31 -16.42
C ASP A 254 14.43 -14.37 -16.60
N GLN A 255 14.39 -13.46 -17.60
CA GLN A 255 15.42 -12.43 -17.77
C GLN A 255 15.38 -11.38 -16.66
N GLU A 256 14.19 -10.90 -16.28
CA GLU A 256 14.03 -9.95 -15.18
C GLU A 256 14.41 -10.57 -13.84
N GLN A 257 14.01 -11.82 -13.58
CA GLN A 257 14.42 -12.56 -12.38
C GLN A 257 15.92 -12.85 -12.35
N GLY A 258 16.55 -13.10 -13.50
CA GLY A 258 18.00 -13.23 -13.62
C GLY A 258 18.75 -11.91 -13.46
N ALA A 259 18.12 -10.78 -13.78
CA ALA A 259 18.68 -9.43 -13.60
C ALA A 259 18.58 -8.93 -12.15
N VAL A 260 17.64 -9.46 -11.35
CA VAL A 260 17.65 -9.27 -9.89
C VAL A 260 18.79 -10.11 -9.30
N SER A 261 19.98 -9.52 -9.26
CA SER A 261 21.16 -10.15 -8.67
C SER A 261 20.98 -10.25 -7.15
N TRP A 262 20.43 -11.38 -6.70
CA TRP A 262 20.38 -11.73 -5.29
C TRP A 262 21.78 -11.70 -4.65
N GLU A 263 22.83 -11.97 -5.43
CA GLU A 263 24.24 -11.88 -5.02
C GLU A 263 24.67 -10.46 -4.61
N GLU A 264 24.10 -9.41 -5.22
CA GLU A 264 24.35 -8.01 -4.84
C GLU A 264 23.49 -7.57 -3.63
N TRP A 265 22.35 -8.23 -3.41
CA TRP A 265 21.45 -7.91 -2.31
C TRP A 265 21.93 -8.44 -0.95
N TYR A 266 22.53 -9.63 -0.92
CA TYR A 266 23.08 -10.23 0.30
C TYR A 266 24.12 -9.35 1.05
N PRO A 267 25.15 -8.79 0.41
CA PRO A 267 26.12 -7.93 1.09
C PRO A 267 25.52 -6.61 1.57
N VAL A 268 24.53 -6.05 0.87
CA VAL A 268 23.81 -4.85 1.29
C VAL A 268 22.96 -5.13 2.53
N ARG A 269 22.25 -6.26 2.54
CA ARG A 269 21.47 -6.71 3.71
C ARG A 269 22.37 -6.97 4.91
N ASP A 270 23.49 -7.66 4.71
CA ASP A 270 24.40 -7.99 5.80
C ASP A 270 25.13 -6.75 6.34
N ALA A 271 25.44 -5.77 5.49
CA ALA A 271 25.97 -4.47 5.91
C ALA A 271 24.95 -3.68 6.72
N TRP A 272 23.68 -3.71 6.31
CA TRP A 272 22.59 -3.06 7.03
C TRP A 272 22.34 -3.69 8.41
N LEU A 273 22.31 -5.02 8.50
CA LEU A 273 22.17 -5.75 9.78
C LEU A 273 23.33 -5.44 10.74
N LYS A 274 24.56 -5.33 10.23
CA LYS A 274 25.73 -4.94 11.04
C LYS A 274 25.61 -3.50 11.54
N ALA A 275 25.18 -2.57 10.69
CA ALA A 275 24.96 -1.17 11.07
C ALA A 275 23.85 -1.04 12.14
N GLN A 276 22.81 -1.85 12.05
CA GLN A 276 21.73 -1.89 13.05
C GLN A 276 22.25 -2.42 14.40
N ALA A 277 23.06 -3.47 14.38
CA ALA A 277 23.67 -4.02 15.60
C ALA A 277 24.63 -3.05 16.27
N THR A 278 25.45 -2.30 15.50
CA THR A 278 26.34 -1.28 16.07
C THR A 278 25.57 -0.14 16.70
N LEU A 279 24.50 0.35 16.05
CA LEU A 279 23.65 1.39 16.61
C LEU A 279 22.91 0.93 17.88
N ALA A 280 22.47 -0.33 17.93
CA ALA A 280 21.88 -0.90 19.14
C ALA A 280 22.88 -0.93 20.30
N SER A 281 24.13 -1.35 20.04
CA SER A 281 25.18 -1.39 21.06
C SER A 281 25.61 0.00 21.54
N GLU A 282 25.66 1.01 20.66
CA GLU A 282 25.94 2.40 21.03
C GLU A 282 24.81 2.98 21.89
N ARG A 283 23.56 2.61 21.59
CA ARG A 283 22.39 3.03 22.36
C ARG A 283 22.38 2.41 23.76
N GLU A 284 22.77 1.14 23.90
CA GLU A 284 22.93 0.49 25.22
C GLU A 284 24.08 1.12 26.03
N LEU A 285 25.21 1.43 25.38
CA LEU A 285 26.34 2.10 26.03
C LEU A 285 25.97 3.50 26.54
N LEU A 286 25.17 4.26 25.79
CA LEU A 286 24.67 5.57 26.19
C LEU A 286 23.63 5.51 27.31
N GLN A 287 22.90 4.40 27.46
CA GLN A 287 21.97 4.18 28.57
C GLN A 287 22.63 3.63 29.84
N SER A 288 23.84 3.06 29.73
CA SER A 288 24.61 2.52 30.85
C SER A 288 25.53 3.53 31.56
N LYS A 289 25.59 4.77 31.08
CA LYS A 289 26.33 5.90 31.70
C LYS A 289 25.38 6.88 32.35
#